data_AF-A0A3S2UWG5-F1
#
_entry.id   AF-A0A3S2UWG5-F1
#
_cell.length_a   1.000
_cell.length_b   1.000
_cell.length_c   1.000
_cell.angle_alpha   90.00
_cell.angle_beta   90.00
_cell.angle_gamma   90.00
#
_symmetry.space_group_name_H-M   'P 1'
#
loop_
_entity.id
_entity.type
_entity.pdbx_description
1 polymer ?
#
loop_
_entity_poly.entity_id
_entity_poly.type
_entity_poly.pdbx_seq_one_letter_code
_entity_poly.pdbx_strand_id
1 'polypeptide(L)'
;MNSKPPVCAASSPLSMPAASNTYDYVQLSDAQRDSTPLAEEVALAIVYNGLNQAVMLVSPTDLEDFAVGFSVGSGIVEGTAEIYDLKLSGSGSAM
;
A
#
# COMPACT_ATOMS: atom_id res chain seq x y z
N MET A 1 -15.05 2.53 -33.47
CA MET A 1 -14.96 1.77 -32.20
C MET A 1 -13.63 2.15 -31.57
N ASN A 2 -13.57 3.26 -30.82
CA ASN A 2 -12.30 3.79 -30.29
C ASN A 2 -12.43 4.04 -28.79
N SER A 3 -12.61 2.97 -28.02
CA SER A 3 -12.61 3.05 -26.57
C SER A 3 -11.19 3.34 -26.10
N LYS A 4 -10.92 4.62 -25.82
CA LYS A 4 -9.74 5.05 -25.07
C LYS A 4 -9.81 4.37 -23.69
N PRO A 5 -8.77 3.63 -23.25
CA PRO A 5 -8.78 3.03 -21.93
C PRO A 5 -8.93 4.12 -20.85
N PRO A 6 -9.58 3.82 -19.71
CA PRO A 6 -9.71 4.79 -18.63
C PRO A 6 -8.32 5.21 -18.19
N VAL A 7 -8.07 6.51 -18.18
CA VAL A 7 -6.82 7.07 -17.67
C VAL A 7 -6.85 6.85 -16.16
N CYS A 8 -5.95 6.00 -15.65
CA CYS A 8 -5.71 5.87 -14.22
C CYS A 8 -5.39 7.26 -13.65
N ALA A 9 -6.13 7.69 -12.62
CA ALA A 9 -5.95 8.97 -11.95
C ALA A 9 -4.63 9.09 -11.16
N ALA A 10 -3.76 8.08 -11.19
CA ALA A 10 -2.44 8.06 -10.57
C ALA A 10 -1.38 8.88 -11.35
N SER A 11 -1.75 10.05 -11.88
CA SER A 11 -0.86 10.91 -12.67
C SER A 11 -0.10 11.96 -11.84
N SER A 12 -0.25 11.96 -10.52
CA SER A 12 0.69 12.66 -9.65
C SER A 12 1.94 11.78 -9.50
N PRO A 13 3.16 12.33 -9.63
CA PRO A 13 4.35 11.61 -9.23
C PRO A 13 4.24 11.38 -7.73
N LEU A 14 3.79 10.19 -7.33
CA LEU A 14 3.95 9.72 -5.97
C LEU A 14 5.45 9.75 -5.73
N SER A 15 5.90 10.59 -4.79
CA SER A 15 7.26 10.51 -4.28
C SER A 15 7.39 9.09 -3.78
N MET A 16 8.10 8.22 -4.54
CA MET A 16 8.28 6.85 -4.12
C MET A 16 8.80 6.89 -2.69
N PRO A 17 8.18 6.18 -1.73
CA PRO A 17 8.82 6.02 -0.44
C PRO A 17 10.22 5.51 -0.74
N ALA A 18 11.23 6.15 -0.14
CA ALA A 18 12.60 5.70 -0.29
C ALA A 18 12.60 4.22 0.07
N ALA A 19 12.88 3.34 -0.90
CA ALA A 19 13.01 1.93 -0.63
C ALA A 19 14.02 1.81 0.52
N SER A 20 13.57 1.35 1.69
CA SER A 20 14.41 1.34 2.88
C SER A 20 15.67 0.49 2.66
N ASN A 21 15.61 -0.46 1.71
CA ASN A 21 16.74 -1.30 1.32
C ASN A 21 16.86 -1.43 -0.21
N THR A 22 18.12 -1.53 -0.65
CA THR A 22 18.47 -1.89 -2.03
C THR A 22 19.05 -3.30 -2.02
N TYR A 23 18.69 -4.13 -3.01
CA TYR A 23 19.14 -5.51 -3.14
C TYR A 23 20.16 -5.62 -4.26
N ASP A 24 21.39 -6.02 -3.92
CA ASP A 24 22.44 -6.30 -4.89
C ASP A 24 22.26 -7.70 -5.49
N TYR A 25 22.41 -7.80 -6.81
CA TYR A 25 22.30 -9.06 -7.54
C TYR A 25 23.31 -9.13 -8.68
N VAL A 26 23.48 -10.33 -9.25
CA VAL A 26 24.34 -10.56 -10.41
C VAL A 26 23.48 -11.04 -11.57
N GLN A 27 23.56 -10.37 -12.72
CA GLN A 27 22.90 -10.82 -13.93
C GLN A 27 23.59 -12.08 -14.47
N LEU A 28 22.79 -13.11 -14.79
CA LEU A 28 23.26 -14.40 -15.28
C LEU A 28 23.94 -14.34 -16.66
N SER A 29 23.61 -13.34 -17.49
CA SER A 29 24.14 -13.21 -18.86
C SER A 29 25.62 -12.82 -18.89
N ASP A 30 25.98 -11.78 -18.13
CA ASP A 30 27.28 -11.11 -18.28
C ASP A 30 28.06 -11.03 -16.95
N ALA A 31 27.58 -11.73 -15.91
CA ALA A 31 28.10 -11.66 -14.54
C ALA A 31 28.22 -10.22 -13.99
N GLN A 32 27.43 -9.29 -14.54
CA GLN A 32 27.40 -7.90 -14.12
C GLN A 32 26.66 -7.79 -12.78
N ARG A 33 27.28 -7.11 -11.82
CA ARG A 33 26.62 -6.72 -10.57
C ARG A 33 25.73 -5.51 -10.80
N ASP A 34 24.53 -5.57 -10.27
CA ASP A 34 23.57 -4.49 -10.32
C ASP A 34 22.77 -4.44 -9.01
N SER A 35 22.04 -3.36 -8.78
CA SER A 35 21.32 -3.13 -7.53
C SER A 35 19.92 -2.59 -7.84
N THR A 36 18.91 -3.10 -7.13
CA THR A 36 17.51 -2.68 -7.33
C THR A 36 16.85 -2.31 -6.00
N PRO A 37 16.05 -1.25 -5.94
CA PRO A 37 15.24 -0.96 -4.76
C PRO A 37 14.30 -2.13 -4.46
N LEU A 38 14.17 -2.49 -3.17
CA LEU A 38 13.23 -3.50 -2.71
C LEU A 38 11.98 -2.83 -2.15
N ALA A 39 10.81 -3.36 -2.51
CA ALA A 39 9.55 -2.92 -1.93
C ALA A 39 9.50 -3.24 -0.43
N GLU A 40 9.04 -2.27 0.36
CA GLU A 40 8.82 -2.44 1.79
C GLU A 40 7.38 -2.87 2.06
N GLU A 41 7.22 -3.75 3.06
CA GLU A 41 5.92 -4.15 3.58
C GLU A 41 5.94 -4.09 5.11
N VAL A 42 4.85 -3.58 5.68
CA VAL A 42 4.63 -3.48 7.13
C VAL A 42 3.33 -4.19 7.50
N ALA A 43 3.28 -4.72 8.72
CA ALA A 43 2.05 -5.28 9.26
C ALA A 43 1.10 -4.16 9.69
N LEU A 44 -0.07 -4.08 9.05
CA LEU A 44 -1.16 -3.18 9.42
C LEU A 44 -2.27 -3.98 10.10
N ALA A 45 -2.60 -3.61 11.34
CA ALA A 45 -3.76 -4.14 12.05
C ALA A 45 -4.98 -3.24 11.81
N ILE A 46 -6.10 -3.83 11.37
CA ILE A 46 -7.35 -3.12 11.09
C ILE A 46 -8.36 -3.46 12.19
N VAL A 47 -8.81 -2.42 12.89
CA VAL A 47 -9.67 -2.53 14.07
C VAL A 47 -10.89 -1.64 13.88
N TYR A 48 -12.10 -2.23 13.91
CA TYR A 48 -13.35 -1.48 13.83
C TYR A 48 -14.02 -1.46 15.20
N ASN A 49 -14.28 -0.27 15.74
CA ASN A 49 -14.95 -0.10 17.04
C ASN A 49 -14.34 -0.94 18.18
N GLY A 50 -13.01 -1.15 18.15
CA GLY A 50 -12.29 -1.96 19.13
C GLY A 50 -12.20 -3.46 18.84
N LEU A 51 -12.76 -3.95 17.72
CA LEU A 51 -12.68 -5.35 17.30
C LEU A 51 -11.62 -5.55 16.22
N ASN A 52 -10.66 -6.44 16.49
CA ASN A 52 -9.59 -6.78 15.55
C ASN A 52 -10.17 -7.60 14.40
N GLN A 53 -10.19 -7.02 13.20
CA GLN A 53 -10.79 -7.65 12.04
C GLN A 53 -9.76 -8.39 11.18
N ALA A 54 -8.60 -7.77 10.95
CA ALA A 54 -7.56 -8.33 10.10
C ALA A 54 -6.18 -7.78 10.46
N VAL A 55 -5.15 -8.53 10.06
CA VAL A 55 -3.77 -8.07 9.97
C VAL A 55 -3.25 -8.41 8.58
N MET A 56 -2.69 -7.44 7.88
CA MET A 56 -2.18 -7.60 6.52
C MET A 56 -0.79 -7.01 6.40
N LEU A 57 0.05 -7.60 5.54
CA LEU A 57 1.25 -6.92 5.06
C LEU A 57 0.83 -5.96 3.94
N VAL A 58 1.25 -4.71 4.07
CA VAL A 58 0.91 -3.63 3.16
C VAL A 58 2.14 -2.76 2.93
N SER A 59 2.21 -2.10 1.77
CA SER A 59 3.18 -1.01 1.61
C SER A 59 2.84 0.11 2.60
N PRO A 60 3.83 0.72 3.29
CA PRO A 60 3.63 1.75 4.31
C PRO A 60 3.26 3.13 3.71
N THR A 61 2.43 3.15 2.67
CA THR A 61 2.00 4.35 1.95
C THR A 61 0.50 4.32 1.74
N ASP A 62 -0.12 5.50 1.78
CA ASP A 62 -1.56 5.66 1.52
C ASP A 62 -2.43 4.73 2.37
N LEU A 63 -2.03 4.52 3.64
CA LEU A 63 -2.65 3.53 4.53
C LEU A 63 -4.12 3.83 4.86
N GLU A 64 -4.50 5.12 4.88
CA GLU A 64 -5.89 5.54 5.07
C GLU A 64 -6.75 5.13 3.86
N ASP A 65 -6.27 5.40 2.64
CA ASP A 65 -6.91 4.99 1.39
C ASP A 65 -7.00 3.46 1.30
N PHE A 66 -5.93 2.76 1.71
CA PHE A 66 -5.94 1.30 1.82
C PHE A 66 -7.02 0.81 2.79
N ALA A 67 -7.12 1.39 3.98
CA ALA A 67 -8.11 0.99 4.98
C ALA A 67 -9.55 1.23 4.50
N VAL A 68 -9.83 2.37 3.86
CA VAL A 68 -11.14 2.66 3.24
C VAL A 68 -11.44 1.66 2.12
N GLY A 69 -10.50 1.45 1.21
CA GLY A 69 -10.64 0.51 0.10
C GLY A 69 -10.84 -0.94 0.57
N PHE A 70 -10.10 -1.36 1.60
CA PHE A 70 -10.27 -2.65 2.26
C PHE A 70 -11.65 -2.77 2.90
N SER A 71 -12.12 -1.73 3.61
CA SER A 71 -13.44 -1.72 4.29
C SER A 71 -14.58 -2.02 3.30
N VAL A 72 -14.59 -1.32 2.17
CA VAL A 72 -15.61 -1.49 1.13
C VAL A 72 -15.39 -2.80 0.36
N GLY A 73 -14.16 -3.08 -0.07
CA GLY A 73 -13.83 -4.25 -0.89
C GLY A 73 -14.01 -5.60 -0.20
N SER A 74 -13.92 -5.63 1.14
CA SER A 74 -14.20 -6.82 1.95
C SER A 74 -15.67 -6.95 2.37
N GLY A 75 -16.50 -5.95 2.07
CA GLY A 75 -17.92 -5.91 2.45
C GLY A 75 -18.16 -5.69 3.95
N ILE A 76 -17.21 -5.10 4.66
CA ILE A 76 -17.39 -4.69 6.06
C ILE A 76 -18.37 -3.52 6.15
N VAL A 77 -18.30 -2.62 5.16
CA VAL A 77 -19.25 -1.51 4.94
C VAL A 77 -19.75 -1.54 3.50
N GLU A 78 -20.96 -1.06 3.24
CA GLU A 78 -21.50 -0.98 1.87
C GLU A 78 -20.95 0.25 1.12
N GLY A 79 -20.58 1.31 1.85
CA GLY A 79 -19.98 2.50 1.26
C GLY A 79 -19.15 3.34 2.23
N THR A 80 -18.41 4.30 1.69
CA THR A 80 -17.52 5.17 2.47
C THR A 80 -18.25 6.07 3.48
N ALA A 81 -19.56 6.31 3.28
CA ALA A 81 -20.39 7.09 4.20
C ALA A 81 -20.61 6.42 5.57
N GLU A 82 -20.37 5.11 5.67
CA GLU A 82 -20.45 4.37 6.93
C GLU A 82 -19.17 4.46 7.77
N ILE A 83 -18.10 5.05 7.22
CA ILE A 83 -16.83 5.29 7.91
C ILE A 83 -16.88 6.68 8.54
N TYR A 84 -17.19 6.75 9.84
CA TYR A 84 -17.35 8.01 10.56
C TYR A 84 -16.03 8.65 10.98
N ASP A 85 -15.03 7.83 11.31
CA ASP A 85 -13.72 8.26 11.77
C ASP A 85 -12.68 7.21 11.40
N LEU A 86 -11.44 7.65 11.19
CA LEU A 86 -10.30 6.80 10.89
C LEU A 86 -9.09 7.37 11.62
N LYS A 87 -8.49 6.56 12.49
CA LYS A 87 -7.30 6.94 13.23
C LYS A 87 -6.18 5.98 12.93
N LEU A 88 -5.09 6.53 12.38
CA LEU A 88 -3.87 5.79 12.16
C LEU A 88 -2.90 5.98 13.33
N SER A 89 -2.25 4.90 13.72
CA SER A 89 -1.18 4.91 14.73
C SER A 89 -0.21 3.78 14.43
N GLY A 90 1.08 4.03 14.63
CA GLY A 90 2.13 3.05 14.40
C GLY A 90 3.39 3.39 15.17
N SER A 91 4.49 2.76 14.76
CA SER A 91 5.85 3.05 15.23
C SER A 91 6.85 2.54 14.20
N GLY A 92 7.97 3.23 13.98
CA GLY A 92 8.96 2.84 12.97
C GLY A 92 8.52 3.19 11.55
N SER A 93 8.86 2.37 10.54
CA SER A 93 8.56 2.61 9.12
C SER A 93 7.06 2.71 8.78
N ALA A 94 6.18 2.37 9.70
CA ALA A 94 4.73 2.45 9.52
C ALA A 94 4.14 3.85 9.86
N MET A 95 4.97 4.87 10.12
CA MET A 95 4.58 6.27 10.36
C MET A 95 5.52 7.28 9.71
#